data_AF-A0A120KPP0-F1
#
_entry.id   AF-A0A120KPP0-F1
#
_cell.length_a   1.000
_cell.length_b   1.000
_cell.length_c   1.000
_cell.angle_alpha   90.00
_cell.angle_beta   90.00
_cell.angle_gamma   90.00
#
_symmetry.space_group_name_H-M   'P 1'
#
loop_
_entity.id
_entity.type
_entity.pdbx_description
1 polymer ?
#
loop_
_entity_poly.entity_id
_entity_poly.type
_entity_poly.pdbx_seq_one_letter_code
_entity_poly.pdbx_strand_id
1 'polypeptide(L)'
;MLITRLLRKIKNYFINNEASSLKFLKILDSTDYLAKNTRVKMIKYLLYMFIIGILMNIFIEIDKKVPSEYINNFISLLLLLVITVLVMLGYNFLILFIFYLFKDFYHSYLKKRLNMRRVFATLSFVKNFRMKLLVLMIVAAFIIGSLTIYMVQNNNNLKIVESFINFPFKEYDLNCELNSEVWAFWLIIFLVSIASCLSFYIVLKSQNIFELEGMELENRLILGVLAIVTFIVGVDIDKVRPIGIALLVLIIQTAFFEFRQSQFLSKMYDKAQQIFQEQLLKNEDGIDYNRLVECYYYGGEKYKEKLLSTKKFLVIIVKNELKSLKDLKNYDDYKLYKAIRARNI
;
A
#
# COMPACT_ATOMS: atom_id res chain seq x y z
N MET A 1 2.50 28.22 -13.52
CA MET A 1 3.05 27.69 -14.80
C MET A 1 4.24 26.73 -14.62
N LEU A 2 5.15 26.97 -13.66
CA LEU A 2 6.30 26.10 -13.38
C LEU A 2 5.94 24.73 -12.75
N ILE A 3 5.03 24.71 -11.78
CA ILE A 3 4.57 23.48 -11.10
C ILE A 3 3.89 22.52 -12.07
N THR A 4 3.06 23.02 -12.98
CA THR A 4 2.39 22.22 -14.01
C THR A 4 3.36 21.63 -15.04
N ARG A 5 4.44 22.36 -15.39
CA ARG A 5 5.53 21.84 -16.22
C ARG A 5 6.35 20.78 -15.48
N LEU A 6 6.61 20.98 -14.19
CA LEU A 6 7.35 20.04 -13.35
C LEU A 6 6.57 18.74 -13.15
N LEU A 7 5.27 18.83 -12.80
CA LEU A 7 4.36 17.68 -12.67
C LEU A 7 4.28 16.86 -13.97
N ARG A 8 4.23 17.53 -15.13
CA ARG A 8 4.25 16.86 -16.43
C ARG A 8 5.58 16.17 -16.72
N LYS A 9 6.72 16.79 -16.41
CA LYS A 9 8.04 16.15 -16.53
C LYS A 9 8.16 14.94 -15.60
N ILE A 10 7.70 15.04 -14.37
CA ILE A 10 7.69 13.95 -13.39
C ILE A 10 6.78 12.81 -13.86
N LYS A 11 5.57 13.13 -14.34
CA LYS A 11 4.65 12.14 -14.90
C LYS A 11 5.27 11.40 -16.09
N ASN A 12 5.87 12.14 -17.03
CA ASN A 12 6.52 11.54 -18.20
C ASN A 12 7.74 10.69 -17.81
N TYR A 13 8.52 11.12 -16.81
CA TYR A 13 9.63 10.33 -16.27
C TYR A 13 9.14 8.99 -15.70
N PHE A 14 8.04 8.98 -14.94
CA PHE A 14 7.48 7.74 -14.40
C PHE A 14 6.88 6.85 -15.48
N ILE A 15 6.14 7.39 -16.45
CA ILE A 15 5.58 6.61 -17.57
C ILE A 15 6.71 5.99 -18.40
N ASN A 16 7.76 6.76 -18.71
CA ASN A 16 8.90 6.24 -19.46
C ASN A 16 9.68 5.19 -18.67
N ASN A 17 9.81 5.36 -17.34
CA ASN A 17 10.41 4.36 -16.49
C ASN A 17 9.55 3.10 -16.37
N GLU A 18 8.24 3.21 -16.31
CA GLU A 18 7.30 2.09 -16.27
C GLU A 18 7.35 1.31 -17.60
N ALA A 19 7.30 2.00 -18.73
CA ALA A 19 7.47 1.41 -20.06
C ALA A 19 8.85 0.78 -20.26
N SER A 20 9.92 1.42 -19.78
CA SER A 20 11.25 0.80 -19.80
C SER A 20 11.32 -0.40 -18.87
N SER A 21 10.65 -0.37 -17.71
CA SER A 21 10.60 -1.49 -16.77
C SER A 21 9.88 -2.69 -17.34
N LEU A 22 8.82 -2.48 -18.13
CA LEU A 22 8.15 -3.55 -18.89
C LEU A 22 9.12 -4.25 -19.84
N LYS A 23 10.04 -3.54 -20.50
CA LYS A 23 11.07 -4.15 -21.36
C LYS A 23 12.05 -5.07 -20.61
N PHE A 24 12.24 -4.84 -19.30
CA PHE A 24 13.10 -5.68 -18.45
C PHE A 24 12.30 -6.70 -17.64
N LEU A 25 10.96 -6.69 -17.72
CA LEU A 25 10.10 -7.64 -17.04
C LEU A 25 10.19 -8.98 -17.76
N LYS A 26 10.61 -9.99 -17.00
CA LYS A 26 10.64 -11.39 -17.42
C LYS A 26 9.55 -12.14 -16.67
N ILE A 27 8.83 -13.00 -17.39
CA ILE A 27 7.78 -13.86 -16.86
C ILE A 27 8.41 -14.99 -16.04
N LEU A 28 9.59 -15.50 -16.45
CA LEU A 28 10.26 -16.60 -15.75
C LEU A 28 11.01 -16.15 -14.49
N ASP A 29 11.65 -14.98 -14.53
CA ASP A 29 12.49 -14.49 -13.42
C ASP A 29 12.41 -12.96 -13.29
N SER A 30 11.54 -12.49 -12.39
CA SER A 30 11.27 -11.07 -12.20
C SER A 30 12.20 -10.39 -11.18
N THR A 31 13.26 -11.06 -10.68
CA THR A 31 14.06 -10.49 -9.57
C THR A 31 14.71 -9.15 -9.91
N ASP A 32 15.22 -9.02 -11.13
CA ASP A 32 15.89 -7.79 -11.58
C ASP A 32 14.87 -6.66 -11.79
N TYR A 33 13.70 -7.01 -12.33
CA TYR A 33 12.56 -6.09 -12.42
C TYR A 33 12.12 -5.62 -11.04
N LEU A 34 11.96 -6.52 -10.07
CA LEU A 34 11.55 -6.20 -8.71
C LEU A 34 12.57 -5.29 -8.02
N ALA A 35 13.86 -5.53 -8.22
CA ALA A 35 14.94 -4.68 -7.70
C ALA A 35 14.91 -3.28 -8.32
N LYS A 36 14.82 -3.18 -9.65
CA LYS A 36 14.74 -1.89 -10.34
C LYS A 36 13.48 -1.11 -9.97
N ASN A 37 12.35 -1.79 -9.91
CA ASN A 37 11.07 -1.23 -9.50
C ASN A 37 11.09 -0.73 -8.03
N THR A 38 11.82 -1.42 -7.14
CA THR A 38 12.00 -0.99 -5.74
C THR A 38 12.65 0.40 -5.68
N ARG A 39 13.73 0.64 -6.44
CA ARG A 39 14.39 1.96 -6.50
C ARG A 39 13.51 3.04 -7.10
N VAL A 40 12.81 2.74 -8.19
CA VAL A 40 11.88 3.69 -8.83
C VAL A 40 10.78 4.09 -7.85
N LYS A 41 10.20 3.13 -7.12
CA LYS A 41 9.19 3.39 -6.09
C LYS A 41 9.72 4.22 -4.94
N MET A 42 10.92 3.95 -4.44
CA MET A 42 11.56 4.75 -3.40
C MET A 42 11.64 6.23 -3.80
N ILE A 43 12.15 6.51 -5.00
CA ILE A 43 12.24 7.89 -5.52
C ILE A 43 10.85 8.50 -5.71
N LYS A 44 9.88 7.70 -6.17
CA LYS A 44 8.48 8.12 -6.33
C LYS A 44 7.87 8.57 -5.00
N TYR A 45 8.04 7.81 -3.94
CA TYR A 45 7.50 8.16 -2.63
C TYR A 45 8.22 9.36 -2.02
N LEU A 46 9.54 9.49 -2.22
CA LEU A 46 10.28 10.69 -1.82
C LEU A 46 9.75 11.96 -2.52
N LEU A 47 9.46 11.88 -3.83
CA LEU A 47 8.87 13.00 -4.56
C LEU A 47 7.45 13.32 -4.09
N TYR A 48 6.63 12.32 -3.79
CA TYR A 48 5.30 12.54 -3.22
C TYR A 48 5.37 13.22 -1.85
N MET A 49 6.32 12.84 -1.00
CA MET A 49 6.58 13.53 0.27
C MET A 49 6.87 15.01 0.07
N PHE A 50 7.75 15.35 -0.88
CA PHE A 50 8.08 16.74 -1.16
C PHE A 50 6.88 17.53 -1.70
N ILE A 51 6.09 16.94 -2.60
CA ILE A 51 4.86 17.56 -3.13
C ILE A 51 3.86 17.81 -2.00
N ILE A 52 3.65 16.84 -1.11
CA ILE A 52 2.73 16.97 0.02
C ILE A 52 3.22 18.06 0.98
N GLY A 53 4.53 18.12 1.26
CA GLY A 53 5.11 19.20 2.07
C GLY A 53 4.84 20.59 1.49
N ILE A 54 4.99 20.75 0.18
CA ILE A 54 4.62 22.02 -0.50
C ILE A 54 3.13 22.30 -0.37
N LEU A 55 2.27 21.29 -0.59
CA LEU A 55 0.82 21.45 -0.46
C LEU A 55 0.42 21.83 0.97
N MET A 56 1.05 21.25 1.99
CA MET A 56 0.80 21.62 3.38
C MET A 56 1.22 23.06 3.67
N ASN A 57 2.38 23.52 3.18
CA ASN A 57 2.79 24.91 3.35
C ASN A 57 1.82 25.89 2.66
N ILE A 58 1.40 25.59 1.43
CA ILE A 58 0.41 26.40 0.71
C ILE A 58 -0.91 26.42 1.48
N PHE A 59 -1.34 25.28 2.00
CA PHE A 59 -2.57 25.18 2.78
C PHE A 59 -2.49 26.03 4.06
N ILE A 60 -1.39 25.98 4.81
CA ILE A 60 -1.16 26.80 6.00
C ILE A 60 -1.16 28.30 5.65
N GLU A 61 -0.60 28.69 4.51
CA GLU A 61 -0.66 30.09 4.05
C GLU A 61 -2.08 30.52 3.67
N ILE A 62 -2.88 29.64 3.08
CA ILE A 62 -4.28 29.90 2.77
C ILE A 62 -5.08 30.06 4.07
N ASP A 63 -4.92 29.11 5.01
CA ASP A 63 -5.60 29.10 6.31
C ASP A 63 -5.40 30.41 7.07
N LYS A 64 -4.16 30.91 7.13
CA LYS A 64 -3.82 32.22 7.73
C LYS A 64 -4.47 33.42 7.05
N LYS A 65 -4.81 33.31 5.76
CA LYS A 65 -5.38 34.41 4.96
C LYS A 65 -6.91 34.37 4.90
N VAL A 66 -7.55 33.30 5.36
CA VAL A 66 -9.01 33.24 5.44
C VAL A 66 -9.46 34.20 6.55
N PRO A 67 -10.23 35.27 6.23
CA PRO A 67 -10.71 36.18 7.26
C PRO A 67 -11.68 35.46 8.20
N SER A 68 -11.60 35.72 9.51
CA SER A 68 -12.43 35.09 10.53
C SER A 68 -13.93 35.22 10.28
N GLU A 69 -14.36 36.28 9.60
CA GLU A 69 -15.76 36.52 9.20
C GLU A 69 -16.31 35.48 8.22
N TYR A 70 -15.46 34.79 7.46
CA TYR A 70 -15.86 33.75 6.51
C TYR A 70 -15.72 32.33 7.07
N ILE A 71 -15.13 32.16 8.26
CA ILE A 71 -14.93 30.83 8.88
C ILE A 71 -16.22 30.45 9.60
N ASN A 72 -17.15 29.86 8.86
CA ASN A 72 -18.30 29.16 9.46
C ASN A 72 -17.93 27.70 9.74
N ASN A 73 -18.71 27.01 10.59
CA ASN A 73 -18.50 25.62 11.02
C ASN A 73 -18.23 24.67 9.84
N PHE A 74 -18.91 24.87 8.71
CA PHE A 74 -18.70 24.07 7.50
C PHE A 74 -17.28 24.23 6.90
N ILE A 75 -16.77 25.46 6.84
CA ILE A 75 -15.43 25.75 6.31
C ILE A 75 -14.37 25.19 7.26
N SER A 76 -14.57 25.32 8.58
CA SER A 76 -13.68 24.72 9.58
C SER A 76 -13.59 23.19 9.43
N LEU A 77 -14.72 22.51 9.21
CA LEU A 77 -14.74 21.07 8.98
C LEU A 77 -14.03 20.68 7.67
N LEU A 78 -14.23 21.46 6.60
CA LEU A 78 -13.57 21.22 5.32
C LEU A 78 -12.05 21.41 5.43
N LEU A 79 -11.60 22.46 6.11
CA LEU A 79 -10.19 22.71 6.38
C LEU A 79 -9.59 21.56 7.20
N LEU A 80 -10.29 21.12 8.25
CA LEU A 80 -9.89 19.96 9.06
C LEU A 80 -9.76 18.69 8.21
N LEU A 81 -10.69 18.44 7.29
CA LEU A 81 -10.63 17.28 6.38
C LEU A 81 -9.38 17.35 5.51
N VAL A 82 -9.14 18.50 4.87
CA VAL A 82 -8.02 18.68 3.93
C VAL A 82 -6.68 18.53 4.65
N ILE A 83 -6.49 19.18 5.80
CA ILE A 83 -5.23 19.05 6.55
C ILE A 83 -5.03 17.61 7.03
N THR A 84 -6.07 16.94 7.52
CA THR A 84 -5.99 15.56 7.99
C THR A 84 -5.60 14.61 6.84
N VAL A 85 -6.19 14.78 5.66
CA VAL A 85 -5.82 14.00 4.46
C VAL A 85 -4.36 14.23 4.11
N LEU A 86 -3.88 15.49 4.09
CA LEU A 86 -2.50 15.81 3.74
C LEU A 86 -1.49 15.22 4.75
N VAL A 87 -1.77 15.35 6.05
CA VAL A 87 -0.93 14.80 7.12
C VAL A 87 -0.87 13.28 7.01
N MET A 88 -2.03 12.61 6.89
CA MET A 88 -2.09 11.15 6.74
C MET A 88 -1.40 10.68 5.45
N LEU A 89 -1.50 11.41 4.35
CA LEU A 89 -0.79 11.09 3.10
C LEU A 89 0.72 11.21 3.27
N GLY A 90 1.19 12.30 3.87
CA GLY A 90 2.60 12.50 4.17
C GLY A 90 3.12 11.38 5.06
N TYR A 91 2.40 11.04 6.12
CA TYR A 91 2.76 9.94 7.00
C TYR A 91 2.83 8.60 6.24
N ASN A 92 1.82 8.31 5.42
CA ASN A 92 1.75 7.05 4.70
C ASN A 92 2.89 6.89 3.69
N PHE A 93 3.22 7.95 2.94
CA PHE A 93 4.33 7.92 2.00
C PHE A 93 5.70 7.90 2.69
N LEU A 94 5.82 8.47 3.89
CA LEU A 94 7.04 8.39 4.69
C LEU A 94 7.33 6.94 5.11
N ILE A 95 6.35 6.23 5.64
CA ILE A 95 6.51 4.80 5.98
C ILE A 95 6.86 4.00 4.74
N LEU A 96 6.16 4.22 3.63
CA LEU A 96 6.47 3.51 2.38
C LEU A 96 7.90 3.82 1.91
N PHE A 97 8.33 5.08 1.97
CA PHE A 97 9.69 5.46 1.63
C PHE A 97 10.71 4.71 2.49
N ILE A 98 10.56 4.73 3.82
CA ILE A 98 11.43 4.01 4.76
C ILE A 98 11.45 2.51 4.44
N PHE A 99 10.30 1.94 4.15
CA PHE A 99 10.16 0.53 3.80
C PHE A 99 10.95 0.16 2.54
N TYR A 100 10.79 0.94 1.47
CA TYR A 100 11.52 0.70 0.22
C TYR A 100 13.02 0.99 0.34
N LEU A 101 13.42 1.91 1.23
CA LEU A 101 14.82 2.16 1.56
C LEU A 101 15.45 0.92 2.21
N PHE A 102 14.80 0.31 3.21
CA PHE A 102 15.27 -0.95 3.80
C PHE A 102 15.34 -2.08 2.78
N LYS A 103 14.35 -2.18 1.88
CA LYS A 103 14.32 -3.20 0.82
C LYS A 103 15.45 -3.02 -0.19
N ASP A 104 15.73 -1.80 -0.62
CA ASP A 104 16.85 -1.51 -1.53
C ASP A 104 18.20 -1.77 -0.85
N PHE A 105 18.36 -1.37 0.42
CA PHE A 105 19.54 -1.67 1.21
C PHE A 105 19.79 -3.19 1.29
N TYR A 106 18.73 -3.96 1.55
CA TYR A 106 18.78 -5.43 1.57
C TYR A 106 19.22 -6.01 0.22
N HIS A 107 18.68 -5.52 -0.90
CA HIS A 107 19.06 -6.01 -2.24
C HIS A 107 20.46 -5.57 -2.68
N SER A 108 20.87 -4.34 -2.37
CA SER A 108 22.11 -3.73 -2.86
C SER A 108 23.34 -4.16 -2.06
N TYR A 109 23.25 -4.16 -0.72
CA TYR A 109 24.40 -4.40 0.16
C TYR A 109 24.49 -5.84 0.65
N LEU A 110 23.36 -6.46 1.01
CA LEU A 110 23.38 -7.76 1.67
C LEU A 110 23.48 -8.91 0.67
N LYS A 111 22.69 -8.94 -0.42
CA LYS A 111 22.71 -10.04 -1.42
C LYS A 111 24.09 -10.28 -2.06
N LYS A 112 24.95 -9.26 -2.19
CA LYS A 112 26.30 -9.40 -2.76
C LYS A 112 27.34 -9.97 -1.78
N ARG A 113 27.08 -9.98 -0.46
CA ARG A 113 28.03 -10.41 0.56
C ARG A 113 27.60 -11.79 1.12
N LEU A 114 28.09 -12.84 0.48
CA LEU A 114 27.74 -14.27 0.72
C LEU A 114 27.94 -14.77 2.17
N ASN A 115 28.70 -14.07 3.02
CA ASN A 115 29.13 -14.59 4.33
C ASN A 115 28.11 -14.46 5.48
N MET A 116 26.90 -13.92 5.28
CA MET A 116 25.96 -13.63 6.37
C MET A 116 24.68 -14.48 6.36
N ARG A 117 24.75 -15.76 5.95
CA ARG A 117 23.59 -16.70 5.81
C ARG A 117 22.63 -16.76 7.00
N ARG A 118 23.10 -16.59 8.24
CA ARG A 118 22.24 -16.58 9.45
C ARG A 118 21.49 -15.26 9.66
N VAL A 119 22.12 -14.13 9.36
CA VAL A 119 21.46 -12.80 9.36
C VAL A 119 20.42 -12.73 8.24
N PHE A 120 20.64 -13.44 7.12
CA PHE A 120 19.64 -13.57 6.05
C PHE A 120 18.36 -14.27 6.48
N ALA A 121 18.41 -15.23 7.41
CA ALA A 121 17.20 -15.91 7.90
C ALA A 121 16.36 -14.96 8.77
N THR A 122 16.99 -14.16 9.63
CA THR A 122 16.31 -13.18 10.49
C THR A 122 15.82 -11.95 9.72
N LEU A 123 16.59 -11.46 8.72
CA LEU A 123 16.15 -10.40 7.80
C LEU A 123 15.26 -10.89 6.65
N SER A 124 15.03 -12.19 6.50
CA SER A 124 14.05 -12.71 5.52
C SER A 124 12.64 -12.17 5.80
N PHE A 125 12.38 -11.76 7.03
CA PHE A 125 11.17 -11.03 7.40
C PHE A 125 11.01 -9.73 6.59
N VAL A 126 12.08 -8.99 6.30
CA VAL A 126 12.07 -7.79 5.42
C VAL A 126 11.74 -8.15 3.97
N LYS A 127 12.14 -9.33 3.51
CA LYS A 127 11.77 -9.86 2.17
C LYS A 127 10.28 -10.24 2.11
N ASN A 128 9.73 -10.74 3.21
CA ASN A 128 8.34 -11.21 3.35
C ASN A 128 7.40 -10.20 4.01
N PHE A 129 7.82 -8.95 4.20
CA PHE A 129 7.03 -7.90 4.82
C PHE A 129 5.93 -7.39 3.86
N ARG A 130 5.01 -8.28 3.50
CA ARG A 130 3.78 -8.00 2.74
C ARG A 130 2.83 -7.11 3.55
N MET A 131 3.06 -6.98 4.86
CA MET A 131 2.25 -6.23 5.83
C MET A 131 2.38 -4.70 5.80
N LYS A 132 3.10 -4.09 4.85
CA LYS A 132 3.39 -2.64 4.87
C LYS A 132 2.12 -1.77 4.94
N LEU A 133 1.05 -2.16 4.23
CA LEU A 133 -0.23 -1.45 4.24
C LEU A 133 -1.01 -1.65 5.54
N LEU A 134 -0.79 -2.77 6.21
CA LEU A 134 -1.36 -3.02 7.52
C LEU A 134 -0.66 -2.23 8.62
N VAL A 135 0.67 -2.12 8.57
CA VAL A 135 1.41 -1.24 9.49
C VAL A 135 0.89 0.20 9.37
N LEU A 136 0.61 0.66 8.14
CA LEU A 136 0.01 1.96 7.90
C LEU A 136 -1.38 2.09 8.57
N MET A 137 -2.26 1.10 8.41
CA MET A 137 -3.59 1.09 9.02
C MET A 137 -3.52 1.09 10.56
N ILE A 138 -2.66 0.25 11.15
CA ILE A 138 -2.45 0.23 12.60
C ILE A 138 -1.98 1.57 13.11
N VAL A 139 -1.01 2.21 12.44
CA VAL A 139 -0.52 3.50 12.92
C VAL A 139 -1.55 4.61 12.71
N ALA A 140 -2.31 4.59 11.61
CA ALA A 140 -3.40 5.55 11.42
C ALA A 140 -4.47 5.41 12.53
N ALA A 141 -4.88 4.18 12.85
CA ALA A 141 -5.79 3.90 13.95
C ALA A 141 -5.20 4.33 15.32
N PHE A 142 -3.91 4.10 15.54
CA PHE A 142 -3.20 4.52 16.73
C PHE A 142 -3.17 6.05 16.88
N ILE A 143 -2.85 6.79 15.81
CA ILE A 143 -2.89 8.26 15.80
C ILE A 143 -4.29 8.75 16.17
N ILE A 144 -5.34 8.14 15.61
CA ILE A 144 -6.73 8.52 15.90
C ILE A 144 -7.10 8.21 17.34
N GLY A 145 -6.68 7.06 17.88
CA GLY A 145 -6.83 6.72 19.30
C GLY A 145 -6.05 7.65 20.24
N SER A 146 -4.91 8.19 19.81
CA SER A 146 -4.18 9.19 20.60
C SER A 146 -4.85 10.56 20.58
N LEU A 147 -5.46 10.93 19.45
CA LEU A 147 -6.26 12.15 19.32
C LEU A 147 -7.51 12.10 20.20
N THR A 148 -8.18 10.94 20.30
CA THR A 148 -9.34 10.79 21.19
C THR A 148 -8.96 10.98 22.65
N ILE A 149 -7.81 10.44 23.09
CA ILE A 149 -7.29 10.67 24.45
C ILE A 149 -7.07 12.17 24.68
N TYR A 150 -6.43 12.86 23.72
CA TYR A 150 -6.17 14.30 23.83
C TYR A 150 -7.46 15.13 23.89
N MET A 151 -8.48 14.78 23.09
CA MET A 151 -9.77 15.48 23.08
C MET A 151 -10.53 15.32 24.40
N VAL A 152 -10.46 14.14 25.01
CA VAL A 152 -11.19 13.83 26.25
C VAL A 152 -10.43 14.33 27.48
N GLN A 153 -9.10 14.40 27.43
CA GLN A 153 -8.28 14.77 28.57
C GLN A 153 -7.95 16.27 28.57
N ASN A 154 -8.74 17.06 29.30
CA ASN A 154 -8.49 18.50 29.52
C ASN A 154 -7.36 18.79 30.56
N ASN A 155 -6.38 17.89 30.75
CA ASN A 155 -5.41 17.96 31.85
C ASN A 155 -3.95 17.83 31.41
N ASN A 156 -3.16 18.87 31.70
CA ASN A 156 -1.74 19.07 31.33
C ASN A 156 -0.70 18.20 32.07
N ASN A 157 -1.09 17.17 32.84
CA ASN A 157 -0.15 16.49 33.73
C ASN A 157 0.68 15.36 33.05
N LEU A 158 1.98 15.64 33.01
CA LEU A 158 3.10 14.91 32.39
C LEU A 158 3.51 13.64 33.15
N LYS A 159 2.84 12.52 32.91
CA LYS A 159 3.47 11.18 33.07
C LYS A 159 3.29 10.37 31.81
N ILE A 160 4.01 10.77 30.77
CA ILE A 160 3.86 10.33 29.37
C ILE A 160 3.74 8.79 29.20
N VAL A 161 4.48 8.00 30.00
CA VAL A 161 4.47 6.54 29.88
C VAL A 161 3.29 5.89 30.60
N GLU A 162 2.97 6.35 31.82
CA GLU A 162 1.83 5.85 32.59
C GLU A 162 0.50 6.23 31.92
N SER A 163 0.45 7.45 31.37
CA SER A 163 -0.65 7.93 30.53
C SER A 163 -0.83 7.09 29.27
N PHE A 164 0.28 6.68 28.64
CA PHE A 164 0.23 5.89 27.41
C PHE A 164 -0.35 4.49 27.61
N ILE A 165 -0.08 3.88 28.76
CA ILE A 165 -0.52 2.50 29.05
C ILE A 165 -1.95 2.48 29.57
N ASN A 166 -2.32 3.40 30.47
CA ASN A 166 -3.58 3.31 31.20
C ASN A 166 -4.73 4.04 30.50
N PHE A 167 -4.48 5.17 29.82
CA PHE A 167 -5.56 5.96 29.22
C PHE A 167 -6.30 5.30 28.06
N PRO A 168 -5.65 4.51 27.18
CA PRO A 168 -6.39 3.83 26.12
C PRO A 168 -7.50 2.92 26.62
N PHE A 169 -7.33 2.34 27.82
CA PHE A 169 -8.27 1.39 28.42
C PHE A 169 -9.23 2.03 29.42
N LYS A 170 -9.00 3.28 29.82
CA LYS A 170 -9.90 4.00 30.72
C LYS A 170 -11.19 4.31 29.98
N GLU A 171 -12.31 4.11 30.68
CA GLU A 171 -13.63 4.46 30.21
C GLU A 171 -13.93 5.92 30.56
N TYR A 172 -14.39 6.67 29.57
CA TYR A 172 -14.74 8.08 29.70
C TYR A 172 -16.19 8.28 29.32
N ASP A 173 -16.94 8.95 30.20
CA ASP A 173 -18.30 9.37 29.91
C ASP A 173 -18.24 10.68 29.11
N LEU A 174 -18.59 10.60 27.83
CA LEU A 174 -18.50 11.74 26.92
C LEU A 174 -19.47 12.86 27.31
N ASN A 175 -20.61 12.54 27.91
CA ASN A 175 -21.57 13.56 28.33
C ASN A 175 -20.99 14.42 29.47
N CYS A 176 -20.25 13.79 30.39
CA CYS A 176 -19.58 14.46 31.49
C CYS A 176 -18.34 15.24 31.05
N GLU A 177 -17.49 14.65 30.22
CA GLU A 177 -16.20 15.25 29.83
C GLU A 177 -16.33 16.35 28.78
N LEU A 178 -17.36 16.28 27.92
CA LEU A 178 -17.57 17.23 26.82
C LEU A 178 -18.79 18.13 27.01
N ASN A 179 -19.29 18.28 28.24
CA ASN A 179 -20.45 19.15 28.55
C ASN A 179 -21.65 18.93 27.60
N SER A 180 -22.00 17.67 27.31
CA SER A 180 -23.07 17.27 26.37
C SER A 180 -22.84 17.54 24.86
N GLU A 181 -21.63 17.91 24.42
CA GLU A 181 -21.28 18.06 22.99
C GLU A 181 -20.81 16.74 22.33
N VAL A 182 -21.40 15.61 22.71
CA VAL A 182 -21.04 14.27 22.23
C VAL A 182 -21.14 14.14 20.70
N TRP A 183 -22.09 14.84 20.08
CA TRP A 183 -22.27 14.84 18.63
C TRP A 183 -21.05 15.41 17.88
N ALA A 184 -20.41 16.46 18.42
CA ALA A 184 -19.27 17.11 17.79
C ALA A 184 -18.04 16.20 17.83
N PHE A 185 -17.85 15.47 18.93
CA PHE A 185 -16.81 14.44 19.05
C PHE A 185 -16.94 13.37 17.97
N TRP A 186 -18.11 12.75 17.84
CA TRP A 186 -18.34 11.71 16.84
C TRP A 186 -18.21 12.23 15.41
N LEU A 187 -18.61 13.48 15.16
CA LEU A 187 -18.41 14.13 13.86
C LEU A 187 -16.93 14.25 13.52
N ILE A 188 -16.09 14.69 14.46
CA ILE A 188 -14.64 14.78 14.24
C ILE A 188 -14.03 13.40 13.98
N ILE A 189 -14.38 12.38 14.77
CA ILE A 189 -13.89 11.00 14.56
C ILE A 189 -14.30 10.45 13.20
N PHE A 190 -15.54 10.68 12.79
CA PHE A 190 -16.03 10.31 11.47
C PHE A 190 -15.24 10.99 10.35
N LEU A 191 -15.01 12.30 10.47
CA LEU A 191 -14.30 13.09 9.48
C LEU A 191 -12.83 12.67 9.35
N VAL A 192 -12.15 12.43 10.47
CA VAL A 192 -10.78 11.91 10.49
C VAL A 192 -10.70 10.48 9.92
N SER A 193 -11.72 9.65 10.17
CA SER A 193 -11.81 8.31 9.58
C SER A 193 -11.96 8.35 8.06
N ILE A 194 -12.82 9.24 7.53
CA ILE A 194 -12.95 9.47 6.08
C ILE A 194 -11.62 9.92 5.50
N ALA A 195 -10.96 10.89 6.13
CA ALA A 195 -9.68 11.42 5.67
C ALA A 195 -8.61 10.31 5.60
N SER A 196 -8.58 9.42 6.59
CA SER A 196 -7.69 8.26 6.60
C SER A 196 -8.00 7.27 5.47
N CYS A 197 -9.28 6.94 5.25
CA CYS A 197 -9.71 6.09 4.13
C CYS A 197 -9.34 6.69 2.75
N LEU A 198 -9.52 8.01 2.56
CA LEU A 198 -9.11 8.71 1.34
C LEU A 198 -7.60 8.63 1.13
N SER A 199 -6.81 8.82 2.19
CA SER A 199 -5.36 8.66 2.15
C SER A 199 -4.98 7.23 1.73
N PHE A 200 -5.60 6.21 2.32
CA PHE A 200 -5.39 4.81 1.94
C PHE A 200 -5.74 4.53 0.49
N TYR A 201 -6.84 5.09 -0.01
CA TYR A 201 -7.24 4.91 -1.39
C TYR A 201 -6.16 5.41 -2.39
N ILE A 202 -5.57 6.57 -2.11
CA ILE A 202 -4.47 7.13 -2.92
C ILE A 202 -3.24 6.22 -2.83
N VAL A 203 -2.91 5.76 -1.63
CA VAL A 203 -1.78 4.85 -1.39
C VAL A 203 -1.96 3.53 -2.13
N LEU A 204 -3.15 2.93 -2.09
CA LEU A 204 -3.50 1.68 -2.77
C LEU A 204 -3.26 1.79 -4.28
N LYS A 205 -3.73 2.89 -4.89
CA LYS A 205 -3.53 3.16 -6.31
C LYS A 205 -2.04 3.28 -6.72
N SER A 206 -1.17 3.56 -5.76
CA SER A 206 0.28 3.66 -6.01
C SER A 206 1.01 2.30 -5.92
N GLN A 207 0.35 1.23 -5.46
CA GLN A 207 0.94 -0.10 -5.31
C GLN A 207 0.89 -0.91 -6.61
N ASN A 208 1.71 -1.96 -6.70
CA ASN A 208 1.73 -2.86 -7.86
C ASN A 208 0.80 -4.05 -7.60
N ILE A 209 0.28 -4.64 -8.68
CA ILE A 209 -0.62 -5.80 -8.57
C ILE A 209 0.01 -6.96 -7.79
N PHE A 210 1.28 -7.27 -8.05
CA PHE A 210 2.02 -8.34 -7.35
C PHE A 210 2.04 -8.19 -5.82
N GLU A 211 2.06 -6.94 -5.35
CA GLU A 211 2.08 -6.65 -3.92
C GLU A 211 0.67 -6.73 -3.33
N LEU A 212 -0.36 -6.36 -4.10
CA LEU A 212 -1.76 -6.40 -3.67
C LEU A 212 -2.31 -7.83 -3.68
N GLU A 213 -1.97 -8.68 -4.64
CA GLU A 213 -2.42 -10.08 -4.67
C GLU A 213 -1.99 -10.84 -3.42
N GLY A 214 -0.74 -10.64 -2.98
CA GLY A 214 -0.19 -11.32 -1.80
C GLY A 214 -0.87 -10.94 -0.48
N MET A 215 -1.63 -9.84 -0.45
CA MET A 215 -2.27 -9.31 0.76
C MET A 215 -3.72 -9.75 0.95
N GLU A 216 -4.38 -10.32 -0.07
CA GLU A 216 -5.83 -10.62 0.00
C GLU A 216 -6.17 -11.57 1.16
N LEU A 217 -5.45 -12.67 1.27
CA LEU A 217 -5.67 -13.68 2.31
C LEU A 217 -5.26 -13.17 3.70
N GLU A 218 -4.15 -12.43 3.78
CA GLU A 218 -3.65 -11.83 5.03
C GLU A 218 -4.67 -10.83 5.60
N ASN A 219 -5.23 -9.95 4.76
CA ASN A 219 -6.21 -8.95 5.16
C ASN A 219 -7.50 -9.57 5.69
N ARG A 220 -8.01 -10.63 5.05
CA ARG A 220 -9.22 -11.33 5.51
C ARG A 220 -9.05 -11.95 6.89
N LEU A 221 -7.92 -12.61 7.13
CA LEU A 221 -7.63 -13.21 8.44
C LEU A 221 -7.56 -12.14 9.53
N ILE A 222 -6.93 -11.01 9.22
CA ILE A 222 -6.76 -9.92 10.18
C ILE A 222 -8.09 -9.25 10.47
N LEU A 223 -8.92 -9.01 9.45
CA LEU A 223 -10.27 -8.47 9.65
C LEU A 223 -11.09 -9.38 10.58
N GLY A 224 -10.99 -10.70 10.40
CA GLY A 224 -11.64 -11.69 11.26
C GLY A 224 -11.16 -11.61 12.72
N VAL A 225 -9.85 -11.59 12.96
CA VAL A 225 -9.28 -11.45 14.31
C VAL A 225 -9.68 -10.11 14.94
N LEU A 226 -9.59 -9.03 14.17
CA LEU A 226 -9.90 -7.69 14.63
C LEU A 226 -11.38 -7.55 15.00
N ALA A 227 -12.29 -8.15 14.23
CA ALA A 227 -13.71 -8.17 14.55
C ALA A 227 -13.99 -8.82 15.91
N ILE A 228 -13.33 -9.95 16.21
CA ILE A 228 -13.43 -10.63 17.51
C ILE A 228 -12.91 -9.74 18.64
N VAL A 229 -11.72 -9.15 18.46
CA VAL A 229 -11.11 -8.27 19.48
C VAL A 229 -11.98 -7.05 19.77
N THR A 230 -12.51 -6.40 18.73
CA THR A 230 -13.39 -5.23 18.91
C THR A 230 -14.71 -5.61 19.57
N PHE A 231 -15.27 -6.79 19.27
CA PHE A 231 -16.46 -7.30 19.94
C PHE A 231 -16.22 -7.51 21.44
N ILE A 232 -15.05 -8.04 21.83
CA ILE A 232 -14.68 -8.25 23.25
C ILE A 232 -14.48 -6.92 23.98
N VAL A 233 -13.78 -5.97 23.37
CA VAL A 233 -13.50 -4.67 23.99
C VAL A 233 -14.78 -3.85 24.17
N GLY A 234 -15.70 -3.96 23.22
CA GLY A 234 -16.94 -3.19 23.17
C GLY A 234 -16.69 -1.72 22.75
N VAL A 235 -17.68 -1.14 22.07
CA VAL A 235 -17.71 0.30 21.77
C VAL A 235 -19.10 0.80 22.10
N ASP A 236 -19.17 1.70 23.08
CA ASP A 236 -20.39 2.41 23.47
C ASP A 236 -20.34 3.84 22.90
N ILE A 237 -21.51 4.43 22.64
CA ILE A 237 -21.67 5.77 22.08
C ILE A 237 -21.44 6.84 23.13
N ASP A 238 -21.86 6.59 24.38
CA ASP A 238 -21.77 7.57 25.47
C ASP A 238 -20.55 7.34 26.36
N LYS A 239 -20.14 6.09 26.54
CA LYS A 239 -19.00 5.69 27.38
C LYS A 239 -17.88 5.09 26.55
N VAL A 240 -16.95 5.92 26.11
CA VAL A 240 -15.91 5.48 25.19
C VAL A 240 -14.64 5.06 25.91
N ARG A 241 -14.05 3.97 25.41
CA ARG A 241 -12.65 3.63 25.66
C ARG A 241 -11.85 4.00 24.41
N PRO A 242 -10.80 4.83 24.49
CA PRO A 242 -10.03 5.23 23.32
C PRO A 242 -9.48 4.06 22.49
N ILE A 243 -9.12 2.95 23.14
CA ILE A 243 -8.72 1.71 22.46
C ILE A 243 -9.86 1.12 21.62
N GLY A 244 -11.10 1.19 22.10
CA GLY A 244 -12.28 0.75 21.37
C GLY A 244 -12.49 1.57 20.11
N ILE A 245 -12.30 2.90 20.19
CA ILE A 245 -12.37 3.79 19.01
C ILE A 245 -11.26 3.46 18.02
N ALA A 246 -10.01 3.28 18.48
CA ALA A 246 -8.89 2.91 17.62
C ALA A 246 -9.16 1.59 16.88
N LEU A 247 -9.68 0.58 17.58
CA LEU A 247 -10.05 -0.71 17.01
C LEU A 247 -11.20 -0.59 16.00
N LEU A 248 -12.22 0.20 16.30
CA LEU A 248 -13.33 0.47 15.38
C LEU A 248 -12.84 1.15 14.09
N VAL A 249 -12.00 2.16 14.22
CA VAL A 249 -11.37 2.84 13.08
C VAL A 249 -10.52 1.87 12.26
N LEU A 250 -9.78 0.98 12.92
CA LEU A 250 -8.96 -0.03 12.25
C LEU A 250 -9.83 -1.04 11.48
N ILE A 251 -10.99 -1.46 12.01
CA ILE A 251 -11.94 -2.33 11.30
C ILE A 251 -12.44 -1.63 10.05
N ILE A 252 -12.91 -0.38 10.19
CA ILE A 252 -13.46 0.40 9.08
C ILE A 252 -12.40 0.56 7.98
N GLN A 253 -11.17 0.92 8.36
CA GLN A 253 -10.06 1.07 7.41
C GLN A 253 -9.73 -0.26 6.70
N THR A 254 -9.66 -1.36 7.44
CA THR A 254 -9.33 -2.69 6.88
C THR A 254 -10.41 -3.18 5.92
N ALA A 255 -11.69 -3.05 6.29
CA ALA A 255 -12.81 -3.42 5.43
C ALA A 255 -12.88 -2.54 4.17
N PHE A 256 -12.68 -1.22 4.32
CA PHE A 256 -12.61 -0.30 3.19
C PHE A 256 -11.45 -0.66 2.26
N PHE A 257 -10.27 -0.96 2.81
CA PHE A 257 -9.09 -1.35 2.05
C PHE A 257 -9.34 -2.63 1.24
N GLU A 258 -9.87 -3.68 1.87
CA GLU A 258 -10.19 -4.95 1.20
C GLU A 258 -11.17 -4.74 0.03
N PHE A 259 -12.23 -3.98 0.26
CA PHE A 259 -13.22 -3.68 -0.78
C PHE A 259 -12.58 -2.96 -1.97
N ARG A 260 -11.77 -1.92 -1.72
CA ARG A 260 -11.12 -1.15 -2.79
C ARG A 260 -10.02 -1.95 -3.49
N GLN A 261 -9.31 -2.80 -2.77
CA GLN A 261 -8.30 -3.72 -3.31
C GLN A 261 -8.95 -4.69 -4.29
N SER A 262 -10.05 -5.34 -3.89
CA SER A 262 -10.80 -6.27 -4.74
C SER A 262 -11.26 -5.60 -6.04
N GLN A 263 -11.85 -4.40 -5.95
CA GLN A 263 -12.27 -3.62 -7.11
C GLN A 263 -11.11 -3.20 -8.03
N PHE A 264 -9.94 -2.93 -7.47
CA PHE A 264 -8.76 -2.58 -8.26
C PHE A 264 -8.20 -3.80 -8.99
N LEU A 265 -8.09 -4.93 -8.28
CA LEU A 265 -7.61 -6.20 -8.83
C LEU A 265 -8.53 -6.70 -9.95
N SER A 266 -9.86 -6.64 -9.78
CA SER A 266 -10.79 -7.07 -10.82
C SER A 266 -10.56 -6.33 -12.14
N LYS A 267 -10.45 -5.00 -12.10
CA LYS A 267 -10.19 -4.17 -13.29
C LYS A 267 -8.87 -4.51 -13.99
N MET A 268 -7.84 -4.88 -13.23
CA MET A 268 -6.55 -5.28 -13.80
C MET A 268 -6.64 -6.69 -14.39
N TYR A 269 -7.32 -7.61 -13.73
CA TYR A 269 -7.58 -8.94 -14.24
C TYR A 269 -8.44 -8.96 -15.50
N ASP A 270 -9.39 -8.05 -15.64
CA ASP A 270 -10.20 -7.93 -16.87
C ASP A 270 -9.31 -7.56 -18.06
N LYS A 271 -8.37 -6.61 -17.87
CA LYS A 271 -7.38 -6.26 -18.89
C LYS A 271 -6.45 -7.43 -19.21
N ALA A 272 -5.95 -8.11 -18.19
CA ALA A 272 -5.09 -9.28 -18.38
C ALA A 272 -5.83 -10.40 -19.13
N GLN A 273 -7.10 -10.63 -18.80
CA GLN A 273 -7.96 -11.62 -19.47
C GLN A 273 -8.17 -11.28 -20.94
N GLN A 274 -8.46 -10.02 -21.27
CA GLN A 274 -8.63 -9.59 -22.66
C GLN A 274 -7.39 -9.88 -23.49
N ILE A 275 -6.20 -9.50 -22.99
CA ILE A 275 -4.93 -9.76 -23.68
C ILE A 275 -4.67 -11.27 -23.78
N PHE A 276 -4.95 -12.03 -22.72
CA PHE A 276 -4.76 -13.48 -22.70
C PHE A 276 -5.61 -14.16 -23.79
N GLN A 277 -6.89 -13.80 -23.88
CA GLN A 277 -7.80 -14.37 -24.88
C GLN A 277 -7.43 -13.96 -26.31
N GLU A 278 -7.06 -12.69 -26.51
CA GLU A 278 -6.61 -12.20 -27.83
C GLU A 278 -5.40 -13.00 -28.33
N GLN A 279 -4.44 -13.31 -27.45
CA GLN A 279 -3.26 -14.07 -27.83
C GLN A 279 -3.55 -15.58 -27.94
N LEU A 280 -4.54 -16.10 -27.21
CA LEU A 280 -4.90 -17.52 -27.23
C LEU A 280 -5.51 -17.95 -28.56
N LEU A 281 -6.25 -17.04 -29.20
CA LEU A 281 -6.88 -17.26 -30.50
C LEU A 281 -5.88 -17.24 -31.68
N LYS A 282 -4.66 -16.74 -31.46
CA LYS A 282 -3.63 -16.67 -32.50
C LYS A 282 -2.91 -18.01 -32.65
N ASN A 283 -2.43 -18.26 -33.86
CA ASN A 283 -1.49 -19.35 -34.12
C ASN A 283 -0.14 -19.05 -33.46
N GLU A 284 0.69 -20.08 -33.25
CA GLU A 284 1.98 -19.94 -32.55
C GLU A 284 2.86 -18.83 -33.15
N ASP A 285 2.86 -18.68 -34.47
CA ASP A 285 3.64 -17.66 -35.18
C ASP A 285 3.10 -16.23 -35.01
N GLY A 286 1.84 -16.09 -34.61
CA GLY A 286 1.16 -14.80 -34.43
C GLY A 286 1.15 -14.28 -32.99
N ILE A 287 1.65 -15.07 -32.04
CA ILE A 287 1.66 -14.68 -30.62
C ILE A 287 2.82 -13.69 -30.36
N ASP A 288 2.47 -12.54 -29.78
CA ASP A 288 3.43 -11.50 -29.44
C ASP A 288 3.87 -11.62 -27.98
N TYR A 289 5.15 -11.89 -27.76
CA TYR A 289 5.76 -11.96 -26.43
C TYR A 289 5.57 -10.67 -25.63
N ASN A 290 5.63 -9.49 -26.26
CA ASN A 290 5.43 -8.23 -25.53
C ASN A 290 4.02 -8.12 -24.96
N ARG A 291 3.02 -8.66 -25.67
CA ARG A 291 1.64 -8.75 -25.16
C ARG A 291 1.51 -9.76 -24.03
N LEU A 292 2.26 -10.87 -24.05
CA LEU A 292 2.31 -11.79 -22.92
C LEU A 292 2.94 -11.13 -21.67
N VAL A 293 3.97 -10.31 -21.86
CA VAL A 293 4.58 -9.52 -20.77
C VAL A 293 3.58 -8.49 -20.21
N GLU A 294 2.80 -7.84 -21.06
CA GLU A 294 1.71 -6.95 -20.60
C GLU A 294 0.61 -7.71 -19.86
N CYS A 295 0.21 -8.90 -20.34
CA CYS A 295 -0.74 -9.77 -19.65
C CYS A 295 -0.22 -10.13 -18.26
N TYR A 296 1.05 -10.49 -18.13
CA TYR A 296 1.69 -10.74 -16.85
C TYR A 296 1.74 -9.49 -15.95
N TYR A 297 2.05 -8.32 -16.53
CA TYR A 297 2.09 -7.06 -15.80
C TYR A 297 0.74 -6.71 -15.16
N TYR A 298 -0.35 -6.86 -15.90
CA TYR A 298 -1.71 -6.58 -15.41
C TYR A 298 -2.32 -7.72 -14.61
N GLY A 299 -1.85 -8.95 -14.78
CA GLY A 299 -2.47 -10.13 -14.20
C GLY A 299 -1.71 -10.78 -13.05
N GLY A 300 -0.53 -10.26 -12.70
CA GLY A 300 0.21 -10.68 -11.52
C GLY A 300 0.66 -12.14 -11.55
N GLU A 301 0.81 -12.75 -10.37
CA GLU A 301 1.18 -14.16 -10.25
C GLU A 301 0.06 -15.07 -10.75
N LYS A 302 -1.20 -14.67 -10.57
CA LYS A 302 -2.36 -15.42 -11.05
C LYS A 302 -2.31 -15.67 -12.56
N TYR A 303 -1.97 -14.66 -13.36
CA TYR A 303 -1.85 -14.83 -14.82
C TYR A 303 -0.50 -15.38 -15.24
N LYS A 304 0.56 -15.22 -14.45
CA LYS A 304 1.82 -15.94 -14.69
C LYS A 304 1.61 -17.44 -14.71
N GLU A 305 0.89 -17.98 -13.73
CA GLU A 305 0.56 -19.41 -13.70
C GLU A 305 -0.26 -19.83 -14.92
N LYS A 306 -1.28 -19.05 -15.30
CA LYS A 306 -2.08 -19.31 -16.51
C LYS A 306 -1.22 -19.32 -17.78
N LEU A 307 -0.38 -18.31 -17.97
CA LEU A 307 0.53 -18.20 -19.12
C LEU A 307 1.48 -19.40 -19.19
N LEU A 308 2.09 -19.79 -18.08
CA LEU A 308 3.03 -20.92 -18.01
C LEU A 308 2.35 -22.28 -18.14
N SER A 309 1.05 -22.39 -17.80
CA SER A 309 0.26 -23.61 -17.99
C SER A 309 -0.15 -23.84 -19.46
N THR A 310 -0.10 -22.80 -20.30
CA THR A 310 -0.51 -22.87 -21.70
C THR A 310 0.71 -23.18 -22.57
N LYS A 311 0.72 -24.36 -23.22
CA LYS A 311 1.89 -24.86 -23.99
C LYS A 311 2.41 -23.86 -25.02
N LYS A 312 1.53 -23.27 -25.83
CA LYS A 312 1.89 -22.31 -26.88
C LYS A 312 2.61 -21.07 -26.32
N PHE A 313 2.08 -20.51 -25.23
CA PHE A 313 2.69 -19.35 -24.57
C PHE A 313 4.02 -19.70 -23.92
N LEU A 314 4.09 -20.85 -23.23
CA LEU A 314 5.32 -21.29 -22.59
C LEU A 314 6.49 -21.40 -23.58
N VAL A 315 6.26 -22.02 -24.75
CA VAL A 315 7.27 -22.15 -25.81
C VAL A 315 7.83 -20.79 -26.21
N ILE A 316 6.96 -19.80 -26.40
CA ILE A 316 7.36 -18.45 -26.83
C ILE A 316 8.09 -17.69 -25.72
N ILE A 317 7.63 -17.83 -24.48
CA ILE A 317 8.27 -17.23 -23.31
C ILE A 317 9.69 -17.77 -23.16
N VAL A 318 9.86 -19.10 -23.21
CA VAL A 318 11.17 -19.75 -23.12
C VAL A 318 12.07 -19.33 -24.29
N LYS A 319 11.57 -19.33 -25.52
CA LYS A 319 12.34 -18.93 -26.72
C LYS A 319 12.88 -17.49 -26.62
N ASN A 320 12.09 -16.57 -26.05
CA ASN A 320 12.49 -15.17 -25.92
C ASN A 320 13.37 -14.88 -24.70
N GLU A 321 13.09 -15.50 -23.56
CA GLU A 321 13.81 -15.22 -22.29
C GLU A 321 15.06 -16.08 -22.10
N LEU A 322 15.06 -17.31 -22.61
CA LEU A 322 16.14 -18.29 -22.52
C LEU A 322 16.76 -18.52 -23.91
N LYS A 323 17.12 -17.42 -24.61
CA LYS A 323 17.71 -17.41 -25.96
C LYS A 323 18.83 -18.43 -26.22
N SER A 324 19.48 -18.96 -25.18
CA SER A 324 20.56 -19.94 -25.24
C SER A 324 20.11 -21.41 -25.30
N LEU A 325 18.84 -21.73 -25.01
CA LEU A 325 18.36 -23.11 -24.98
C LEU A 325 17.59 -23.41 -26.26
N LYS A 326 18.33 -23.77 -27.32
CA LYS A 326 17.79 -24.15 -28.63
C LYS A 326 16.91 -25.43 -28.60
N ASP A 327 17.01 -26.23 -27.53
CA ASP A 327 16.43 -27.59 -27.47
C ASP A 327 15.49 -27.81 -26.27
N LEU A 328 14.56 -26.89 -25.99
CA LEU A 328 13.40 -27.24 -25.16
C LEU A 328 12.19 -27.49 -26.05
N LYS A 329 11.89 -28.76 -26.29
CA LYS A 329 10.76 -29.18 -27.12
C LYS A 329 9.49 -29.37 -26.30
N ASN A 330 9.56 -29.55 -24.97
CA ASN A 330 8.39 -29.81 -24.13
C ASN A 330 8.43 -29.19 -22.71
N TYR A 331 7.26 -29.19 -22.06
CA TYR A 331 7.00 -28.70 -20.70
C TYR A 331 7.88 -29.39 -19.62
N ASP A 332 8.20 -30.67 -19.83
CA ASP A 332 9.05 -31.44 -18.92
C ASP A 332 10.50 -30.96 -18.93
N ASP A 333 11.02 -30.53 -20.08
CA ASP A 333 12.36 -29.95 -20.17
C ASP A 333 12.45 -28.64 -19.36
N TYR A 334 11.37 -27.86 -19.33
CA TYR A 334 11.28 -26.62 -18.54
C TYR A 334 11.20 -26.92 -17.05
N LYS A 335 10.43 -27.94 -16.65
CA LYS A 335 10.33 -28.41 -15.26
C LYS A 335 11.68 -28.96 -14.77
N LEU A 336 12.39 -29.69 -15.62
CA LEU A 336 13.73 -30.22 -15.38
C LEU A 336 14.77 -29.10 -15.27
N TYR A 337 14.76 -28.11 -16.18
CA TYR A 337 15.61 -26.93 -16.10
C TYR A 337 15.37 -26.14 -14.80
N LYS A 338 14.10 -25.94 -14.42
CA LYS A 338 13.73 -25.27 -13.17
C LYS A 338 14.23 -26.04 -11.95
N ALA A 339 14.15 -27.37 -11.96
CA ALA A 339 14.68 -28.23 -10.91
C ALA A 339 16.22 -28.20 -10.83
N ILE A 340 16.93 -28.17 -11.97
CA ILE A 340 18.39 -28.08 -12.03
C ILE A 340 18.87 -26.68 -11.57
N ARG A 341 18.20 -25.60 -11.99
CA ARG A 341 18.53 -24.24 -11.55
C ARG A 341 18.24 -24.00 -10.08
N ALA A 342 17.18 -24.61 -9.53
CA ALA A 342 16.89 -24.59 -8.09
C ALA A 342 17.91 -25.36 -7.24
N ARG A 343 18.65 -26.32 -7.83
CA ARG A 343 19.77 -27.03 -7.17
C ARG A 343 21.09 -26.24 -7.16
N ASN A 344 21.23 -25.24 -8.04
CA ASN A 344 22.47 -24.48 -8.24
C ASN A 344 22.43 -23.05 -7.67
N ILE A 345 21.39 -22.72 -6.88
CA ILE A 345 21.25 -21.50 -6.04
C ILE A 345 21.23 -21.97 -4.59
#